data_AF-A0A926S6U5-F1
#
_entry.id   AF-A0A926S6U5-F1
#
_cell.length_a   1.000
_cell.length_b   1.000
_cell.length_c   1.000
_cell.angle_alpha   90.00
_cell.angle_beta   90.00
_cell.angle_gamma   90.00
#
_symmetry.space_group_name_H-M   'P 1'
#
loop_
_entity.id
_entity.type
_entity.pdbx_description
1 polymer ?
#
loop_
_entity_poly.entity_id
_entity_poly.type
_entity_poly.pdbx_seq_one_letter_code
_entity_poly.pdbx_strand_id
1 'polypeptide(L)'
;MRVLAVLILFLLAAPAAFAEVGATCGGIAGVTCGDGEFCKFTPEATCGAGDQSGVCAKKPDFCTLQYDPVCGCDGKTYSNACHAHTAGQNVAHKGFCPGTEIVPPVK
;
A
#
# COMPACT_ATOMS: atom_id res chain seq x y z
N MET A 1 39.85 -0.25 31.17
CA MET A 1 39.08 -1.41 31.65
C MET A 1 37.85 -0.86 32.36
N ARG A 2 36.68 -1.03 31.74
CA ARG A 2 35.34 -1.05 32.36
C ARG A 2 34.80 0.20 33.10
N VAL A 3 33.84 0.84 32.40
CA VAL A 3 32.49 1.21 32.88
C VAL A 3 32.35 2.45 33.79
N LEU A 4 32.14 3.61 33.15
CA LEU A 4 31.06 4.56 33.49
C LEU A 4 30.27 4.80 32.20
N ALA A 5 29.51 3.81 31.72
CA ALA A 5 28.05 3.78 31.90
C ALA A 5 27.40 5.16 31.65
N VAL A 6 27.45 5.61 30.39
CA VAL A 6 26.54 6.64 29.89
C VAL A 6 25.13 6.08 30.06
N LEU A 7 24.38 6.64 31.01
CA LEU A 7 22.96 6.43 31.24
C LEU A 7 22.16 6.94 30.03
N ILE A 8 22.28 6.24 28.89
CA ILE A 8 21.32 6.37 27.79
C ILE A 8 20.11 5.53 28.19
N LEU A 9 19.29 6.10 29.07
CA LEU A 9 17.93 5.66 29.31
C LEU A 9 17.04 6.06 28.11
N PHE A 10 17.38 5.57 26.92
CA PHE A 10 16.42 5.45 25.81
C PHE A 10 15.97 3.98 25.75
N LEU A 11 15.50 3.47 26.88
CA LEU A 11 14.82 2.19 26.95
C LEU A 11 13.48 2.30 26.21
N LEU A 12 13.45 1.72 25.01
CA LEU A 12 12.31 1.01 24.43
C LEU A 12 11.13 1.86 23.90
N ALA A 13 11.40 2.87 23.08
CA ALA A 13 10.51 3.06 21.95
C ALA A 13 10.90 1.99 20.90
N ALA A 14 10.40 0.76 21.08
CA ALA A 14 10.38 -0.17 19.96
C ALA A 14 9.61 0.54 18.84
N PRO A 15 10.20 0.81 17.66
CA PRO A 15 9.44 1.38 16.56
C PRO A 15 8.23 0.47 16.34
N ALA A 16 7.06 1.08 16.19
CA ALA A 16 5.83 0.35 15.89
C ALA A 16 6.13 -0.67 14.78
N ALA A 17 5.81 -1.93 15.03
CA ALA A 17 6.23 -3.07 14.22
C ALA A 17 5.48 -3.09 12.88
N PHE A 18 5.84 -2.18 11.99
CA PHE A 18 5.41 -2.17 10.60
C PHE A 18 6.42 -2.94 9.76
N ALA A 19 5.94 -3.56 8.68
CA ALA A 19 6.83 -4.13 7.69
C ALA A 19 7.43 -3.00 6.84
N GLU A 20 8.76 -2.98 6.71
CA GLU A 20 9.50 -2.02 5.89
C GLU A 20 9.54 -2.45 4.42
N VAL A 21 9.94 -1.57 3.50
CA VAL A 21 10.14 -1.89 2.07
C VAL A 21 10.85 -3.23 1.87
N GLY A 22 10.24 -4.10 1.06
CA GLY A 22 10.77 -5.43 0.73
C GLY A 22 10.36 -6.54 1.69
N ALA A 23 9.80 -6.21 2.87
CA ALA A 23 9.23 -7.19 3.78
C ALA A 23 7.85 -7.67 3.32
N THR A 24 7.45 -8.84 3.81
CA THR A 24 6.12 -9.41 3.54
C THR A 24 5.04 -8.64 4.30
N CYS A 25 3.91 -8.41 3.63
CA CYS A 25 2.72 -7.77 4.20
C CYS A 25 1.45 -8.54 3.86
N GLY A 26 0.34 -8.19 4.52
CA GLY A 26 -0.91 -8.93 4.44
C GLY A 26 -0.82 -10.26 5.18
N GLY A 27 -1.36 -11.32 4.58
CA GLY A 27 -1.41 -12.63 5.21
C GLY A 27 -2.38 -12.73 6.39
N ILE A 28 -2.44 -13.92 7.00
CA ILE A 28 -3.28 -14.19 8.18
C ILE A 28 -2.93 -13.31 9.38
N ALA A 29 -1.67 -12.88 9.45
CA ALA A 29 -1.18 -11.97 10.49
C ALA A 29 -1.59 -10.51 10.24
N GLY A 30 -2.13 -10.18 9.06
CA GLY A 30 -2.57 -8.82 8.71
C GLY A 30 -1.43 -7.79 8.77
N VAL A 31 -0.20 -8.19 8.43
CA VAL A 31 0.97 -7.33 8.57
C VAL A 31 0.84 -6.10 7.67
N THR A 32 0.88 -4.91 8.25
CA THR A 32 0.79 -3.64 7.51
C THR A 32 2.17 -3.07 7.23
N CYS A 33 2.30 -2.37 6.10
CA CYS A 33 3.53 -1.67 5.74
C CYS A 33 3.70 -0.36 6.51
N GLY A 34 4.93 0.15 6.54
CA GLY A 34 5.29 1.39 7.22
C GLY A 34 4.68 2.65 6.58
N ASP A 35 4.94 3.79 7.22
CA ASP A 35 4.51 5.08 6.72
C ASP A 35 5.13 5.39 5.34
N GLY A 36 4.30 5.85 4.41
CA GLY A 36 4.74 6.11 3.04
C GLY A 36 4.90 4.86 2.17
N GLU A 37 4.41 3.71 2.63
CA GLU A 37 4.44 2.44 1.89
C GLU A 37 3.03 1.89 1.64
N PHE A 38 2.94 0.91 0.75
CA PHE A 38 1.72 0.16 0.50
C PHE A 38 2.03 -1.32 0.33
N CYS A 39 1.04 -2.16 0.64
CA CYS A 39 1.19 -3.59 0.44
C CYS A 39 0.96 -3.93 -1.03
N LYS A 40 2.04 -4.22 -1.75
CA LYS A 40 2.00 -4.60 -3.16
C LYS A 40 1.76 -6.11 -3.28
N PHE A 41 0.51 -6.46 -3.51
CA PHE A 41 0.09 -7.80 -3.93
C PHE A 41 0.37 -8.03 -5.41
N THR A 42 0.59 -9.29 -5.79
CA THR A 42 0.58 -9.69 -7.20
C THR A 42 -0.87 -9.75 -7.72
N PRO A 43 -1.10 -9.75 -9.04
CA PRO A 43 -2.45 -9.86 -9.60
C PRO A 43 -3.20 -11.12 -9.14
N GLU A 44 -2.49 -12.22 -8.93
CA GLU A 44 -3.05 -13.50 -8.46
C GLU A 44 -3.52 -13.41 -7.01
N ALA A 45 -2.85 -12.56 -6.22
CA ALA A 45 -3.15 -12.38 -4.81
C ALA A 45 -4.45 -11.62 -4.54
N THR A 46 -5.18 -11.15 -5.56
CA THR A 46 -6.54 -10.59 -5.47
C THR A 46 -6.71 -9.64 -4.27
N CYS A 47 -5.90 -8.59 -4.23
CA CYS A 47 -5.89 -7.61 -3.12
C CYS A 47 -5.66 -8.20 -1.70
N GLY A 48 -5.00 -9.36 -1.60
CA GLY A 48 -4.78 -10.06 -0.33
C GLY A 48 -5.91 -11.02 0.09
N ALA A 49 -6.90 -11.29 -0.79
CA ALA A 49 -8.00 -12.19 -0.47
C ALA A 49 -7.50 -13.59 -0.09
N GLY A 50 -8.09 -14.17 0.96
CA GLY A 50 -7.72 -15.51 1.46
C GLY A 50 -6.34 -15.55 2.10
N ASP A 51 -5.99 -14.53 2.88
CA ASP A 51 -4.70 -14.42 3.59
C ASP A 51 -3.49 -14.46 2.63
N GLN A 52 -3.68 -14.00 1.40
CA GLN A 52 -2.57 -13.88 0.47
C GLN A 52 -1.68 -12.72 0.90
N SER A 53 -0.39 -12.92 0.72
CA SER A 53 0.63 -11.95 1.11
C SER A 53 1.11 -11.14 -0.08
N GLY A 54 1.64 -9.96 0.22
CA GLY A 54 2.32 -9.09 -0.73
C GLY A 54 3.70 -8.70 -0.19
N VAL A 55 4.30 -7.70 -0.83
CA VAL A 55 5.56 -7.12 -0.42
C VAL A 55 5.37 -5.62 -0.21
N CYS A 56 5.90 -5.08 0.88
CA CYS A 56 5.88 -3.65 1.12
C CYS A 56 6.69 -2.93 0.05
N ALA A 57 6.06 -1.94 -0.56
CA ALA A 57 6.67 -1.09 -1.57
C ALA A 57 6.44 0.37 -1.22
N LYS A 58 7.43 1.19 -1.51
CA LYS A 58 7.32 2.64 -1.35
C LYS A 58 6.21 3.20 -2.24
N LYS A 59 5.38 4.09 -1.68
CA LYS A 59 4.41 4.86 -2.46
C LYS A 59 5.15 5.76 -3.44
N PRO A 60 4.72 5.87 -4.70
CA PRO A 60 5.32 6.80 -5.65
C PRO A 60 5.23 8.24 -5.13
N ASP A 61 6.34 8.99 -5.22
CA ASP A 61 6.37 10.42 -4.87
C ASP A 61 5.75 11.28 -6.00
N PHE A 62 5.79 10.79 -7.24
CA PHE A 62 5.30 11.49 -8.42
C PHE A 62 4.61 10.53 -9.38
N CYS A 63 3.55 11.03 -10.02
CA CYS A 63 2.79 10.30 -11.04
C CYS A 63 2.65 11.14 -12.30
N THR A 64 2.62 10.48 -13.45
CA THR A 64 2.29 11.13 -14.72
C THR A 64 0.80 11.50 -14.74
N LEU A 65 0.44 12.41 -15.66
CA LEU A 65 -0.95 12.80 -15.93
C LEU A 65 -1.64 11.87 -16.94
N GLN A 66 -1.05 10.71 -17.24
CA GLN A 66 -1.67 9.73 -18.14
C GLN A 66 -3.00 9.27 -17.55
N TYR A 67 -4.07 9.37 -18.35
CA TYR A 67 -5.37 8.83 -17.98
C TYR A 67 -5.47 7.39 -18.46
N ASP A 68 -5.41 6.45 -17.51
CA ASP A 68 -5.59 5.00 -17.72
C ASP A 68 -6.28 4.43 -16.47
N PRO A 69 -7.61 4.61 -16.33
CA PRO A 69 -8.32 4.40 -15.07
C PRO A 69 -8.20 2.98 -14.52
N VAL A 70 -8.14 2.89 -13.20
CA VAL A 70 -8.09 1.61 -12.46
C VAL A 70 -8.98 1.64 -11.25
N CYS A 71 -9.49 0.47 -10.86
CA CYS A 71 -10.20 0.28 -9.61
C CYS A 71 -9.20 -0.17 -8.54
N GLY A 72 -9.09 0.58 -7.45
CA GLY A 72 -8.26 0.23 -6.30
C GLY A 72 -8.92 -0.86 -5.45
N CYS A 73 -8.12 -1.54 -4.63
CA CYS A 73 -8.62 -2.53 -3.67
C CYS A 73 -9.57 -1.94 -2.60
N ASP A 74 -9.58 -0.62 -2.44
CA ASP A 74 -10.52 0.13 -1.59
C ASP A 74 -11.85 0.47 -2.29
N GLY A 75 -12.06 -0.02 -3.51
CA GLY A 75 -13.28 0.22 -4.28
C GLY A 75 -13.39 1.62 -4.87
N LYS A 76 -12.30 2.39 -4.91
CA LYS A 76 -12.27 3.72 -5.55
C LYS A 76 -11.61 3.67 -6.92
N THR A 77 -12.15 4.44 -7.86
CA THR A 77 -11.52 4.63 -9.16
C THR A 77 -10.40 5.67 -9.05
N TYR A 78 -9.22 5.33 -9.55
CA TYR A 78 -8.07 6.23 -9.69
C TYR A 78 -7.80 6.52 -11.16
N SER A 79 -7.28 7.72 -11.47
CA SER A 79 -6.97 8.14 -12.84
C SER A 79 -5.90 7.28 -13.52
N ASN A 80 -5.00 6.68 -12.72
CA ASN A 80 -4.10 5.60 -13.14
C ASN A 80 -3.57 4.82 -11.92
N ALA A 81 -2.85 3.72 -12.19
CA ALA A 81 -2.26 2.86 -11.16
C ALA A 81 -1.27 3.58 -10.23
N CYS A 82 -0.51 4.55 -10.72
CA CYS A 82 0.42 5.31 -9.89
C CYS A 82 -0.33 6.13 -8.83
N HIS A 83 -1.43 6.79 -9.20
CA HIS A 83 -2.28 7.53 -8.26
C HIS A 83 -2.94 6.61 -7.24
N ALA A 84 -3.32 5.38 -7.62
CA ALA A 84 -3.78 4.37 -6.67
C ALA A 84 -2.69 4.01 -5.64
N HIS A 85 -1.46 3.74 -6.10
CA HIS A 85 -0.33 3.41 -5.22
C HIS A 85 0.07 4.57 -4.32
N THR A 86 -0.02 5.81 -4.79
CA THR A 86 0.22 7.02 -3.99
C THR A 86 -0.80 7.14 -2.85
N ALA A 87 -2.05 6.71 -3.09
CA ALA A 87 -3.08 6.60 -2.06
C ALA A 87 -2.91 5.37 -1.14
N GLY A 88 -1.82 4.61 -1.31
CA GLY A 88 -1.55 3.39 -0.55
C GLY A 88 -2.36 2.18 -0.98
N GLN A 89 -2.95 2.20 -2.18
CA GLN A 89 -3.84 1.15 -2.66
C GLN A 89 -3.18 0.34 -3.78
N ASN A 90 -3.38 -0.97 -3.74
CA ASN A 90 -3.10 -1.82 -4.89
C ASN A 90 -4.25 -1.74 -5.90
N VAL A 91 -4.01 -2.16 -7.15
CA VAL A 91 -5.01 -2.21 -8.20
C VAL A 91 -5.76 -3.53 -8.12
N ALA A 92 -7.08 -3.46 -7.98
CA ALA A 92 -7.97 -4.62 -8.05
C ALA A 92 -8.16 -5.05 -9.51
N HIS A 93 -8.46 -4.12 -10.40
CA HIS A 93 -8.58 -4.37 -11.83
C HIS A 93 -8.42 -3.08 -12.65
N LYS A 94 -8.21 -3.24 -13.97
CA LYS A 94 -8.23 -2.13 -14.93
C LYS A 94 -9.65 -1.61 -15.12
N GLY A 95 -9.79 -0.33 -15.44
CA GLY A 95 -11.07 0.35 -15.62
C GLY A 95 -11.67 0.87 -14.30
N PHE A 96 -12.91 1.32 -14.35
CA PHE A 96 -13.63 1.96 -13.24
C PHE A 96 -14.19 0.91 -12.27
N CYS A 97 -14.30 1.24 -10.99
CA CYS A 97 -14.99 0.40 -10.02
C CYS A 97 -16.51 0.30 -10.33
N PRO A 98 -17.17 -0.83 -10.00
CA PRO A 98 -18.62 -0.95 -10.09
C PRO A 98 -19.32 0.09 -9.20
N GLY A 99 -20.39 0.72 -9.70
CA GLY A 99 -21.17 1.69 -8.92
C GLY A 99 -20.54 3.09 -8.81
N THR A 100 -19.29 3.28 -9.23
CA THR A 100 -18.83 4.60 -9.70
C THR A 100 -19.31 4.74 -11.13
N GLU A 101 -20.62 4.92 -11.32
CA GLU A 101 -21.23 5.06 -12.64
C GLU A 101 -20.47 6.10 -13.44
N ILE A 102 -19.95 5.66 -14.59
CA ILE A 102 -19.78 6.54 -15.72
C ILE A 102 -21.22 6.87 -16.14
N VAL A 103 -21.81 7.94 -15.61
CA VAL A 103 -22.87 8.59 -16.38
C VAL A 103 -22.16 8.99 -17.68
N PRO A 104 -22.48 8.39 -18.84
CA PRO A 104 -21.85 8.79 -20.08
C PRO A 104 -22.06 10.31 -20.24
N PRO A 105 -21.12 11.06 -20.82
CA PRO A 105 -21.43 12.42 -21.24
C PRO A 105 -22.63 12.34 -22.20
N VAL A 106 -23.81 12.70 -21.70
CA VAL A 106 -25.02 12.84 -22.50
C VAL A 106 -24.83 14.09 -23.35
N LYS A 107 -24.37 13.85 -24.58
CA LYS A 107 -24.27 14.74 -25.75
C LYS A 107 -23.38 15.98 -25.60
#